data_AF-A0A9P5YK41-F1
#
_entry.id   AF-A0A9P5YK41-F1
#
_cell.length_a   1.000
_cell.length_b   1.000
_cell.length_c   1.000
_cell.angle_alpha   90.00
_cell.angle_beta   90.00
_cell.angle_gamma   90.00
#
_symmetry.space_group_name_H-M   'P 1'
#
loop_
_entity.id
_entity.type
_entity.pdbx_description
1 polymer ?
#
loop_
_entity_poly.entity_id
_entity_poly.type
_entity_poly.pdbx_seq_one_letter_code
_entity_poly.pdbx_strand_id
1 'polypeptide(L)'
;EDVDGEVILFHDTFVLRQRYAEDEHNVTLMVSMLEPISPNYYISVISDCWLHAETCLPISFKYLILPKKFPKPTPLLGLQALPLSALHNTEFEAIYANTIRMFNKIQTQVFQALYTIDENVLSAHPPEAGRRSQQNSRFCVCGARKRFAQFASSRIRKWSSCE
;
A
#
# COMPACT_ATOMS: atom_id res chain seq x y z
N GLU A 1 -23.17 15.11 -0.73
CA GLU A 1 -24.09 15.09 0.42
C GLU A 1 -24.81 13.74 0.46
N ASP A 2 -25.28 13.34 1.65
CA ASP A 2 -26.09 12.11 1.81
C ASP A 2 -27.48 12.26 1.16
N VAL A 3 -28.28 11.18 1.15
CA VAL A 3 -29.61 11.13 0.52
C VAL A 3 -30.54 12.23 1.04
N ASP A 4 -30.46 12.53 2.33
CA ASP A 4 -31.34 13.49 3.00
C ASP A 4 -30.79 14.93 2.99
N GLY A 5 -29.58 15.15 2.45
CA GLY A 5 -28.93 16.47 2.42
C GLY A 5 -28.46 16.98 3.79
N GLU A 6 -28.64 16.20 4.87
CA GLU A 6 -28.27 16.62 6.24
C GLU A 6 -26.76 16.54 6.50
N VAL A 7 -26.06 15.62 5.83
CA VAL A 7 -24.65 15.34 6.07
C VAL A 7 -23.82 15.65 4.82
N ILE A 8 -22.86 16.55 4.99
CA ILE A 8 -21.84 16.86 3.99
C ILE A 8 -20.69 15.85 4.15
N LEU A 9 -20.59 14.91 3.21
CA LEU A 9 -19.54 13.89 3.20
C LEU A 9 -18.17 14.45 2.77
N PHE A 10 -18.20 15.45 1.89
CA PHE A 10 -17.02 16.12 1.35
C PHE A 10 -17.43 17.52 0.87
N HIS A 11 -16.58 18.52 1.11
CA HIS A 11 -16.71 19.85 0.56
C HIS A 11 -15.35 20.31 0.03
N ASP A 12 -15.36 21.05 -1.07
CA ASP A 12 -14.17 21.67 -1.64
C ASP A 12 -14.58 22.96 -2.38
N THR A 13 -13.65 23.89 -2.51
CA THR A 13 -13.89 25.18 -3.17
C THR A 13 -13.22 25.18 -4.54
N PHE A 14 -14.03 25.30 -5.59
CA PHE A 14 -13.55 25.39 -6.96
C PHE A 14 -13.58 26.84 -7.47
N VAL A 15 -12.41 27.37 -7.86
CA VAL A 15 -12.29 28.74 -8.40
C VAL A 15 -12.24 28.71 -9.92
N LEU A 16 -13.35 29.06 -10.56
CA LEU A 16 -13.42 29.21 -12.02
C LEU A 16 -12.88 30.57 -12.46
N ARG A 17 -11.84 30.57 -13.32
CA ARG A 17 -11.32 31.79 -13.94
C ARG A 17 -11.96 32.00 -15.30
N GLN A 18 -12.28 33.25 -15.66
CA GLN A 18 -12.92 33.61 -16.93
C GLN A 18 -12.21 33.03 -18.17
N ARG A 19 -10.87 32.98 -18.16
CA ARG A 19 -10.07 32.43 -19.26
C ARG A 19 -10.29 30.94 -19.56
N TYR A 20 -10.90 30.20 -18.63
CA TYR A 20 -11.18 28.77 -18.74
C TYR A 20 -12.68 28.49 -18.57
N ALA A 21 -13.54 29.48 -18.82
CA ALA A 21 -14.99 29.34 -18.59
C ALA A 21 -15.65 28.30 -19.51
N GLU A 22 -15.12 28.11 -20.72
CA GLU A 22 -15.63 27.18 -21.73
C GLU A 22 -14.90 25.83 -21.72
N ASP A 23 -13.83 25.70 -20.94
CA ASP A 23 -13.04 24.47 -20.86
C ASP A 23 -13.68 23.45 -19.90
N GLU A 24 -13.53 22.16 -20.19
CA GLU A 24 -13.95 21.08 -19.30
C GLU A 24 -13.02 20.95 -18.09
N HIS A 25 -13.60 20.97 -16.88
CA HIS A 25 -12.85 20.83 -15.62
C HIS A 25 -13.14 19.47 -14.98
N ASN A 26 -12.11 18.64 -14.85
CA ASN A 26 -12.21 17.34 -14.20
C ASN A 26 -11.74 17.42 -12.74
N VAL A 27 -12.65 17.19 -11.80
CA VAL A 27 -12.36 17.14 -10.36
C VAL A 27 -12.49 15.70 -9.87
N THR A 28 -11.42 15.16 -9.28
CA THR A 28 -11.43 13.83 -8.67
C THR A 28 -11.47 13.97 -7.17
N LEU A 29 -12.51 13.41 -6.56
CA LEU A 29 -12.74 13.43 -5.12
C LEU A 29 -12.94 12.00 -4.61
N MET A 30 -12.45 11.75 -3.40
CA MET A 30 -12.53 10.45 -2.73
C MET A 30 -13.41 10.58 -1.50
N VAL A 31 -14.57 9.91 -1.53
CA VAL A 31 -15.54 9.95 -0.42
C VAL A 31 -15.55 8.61 0.29
N SER A 32 -15.51 8.65 1.61
CA SER A 32 -15.65 7.46 2.45
C SER A 32 -17.10 6.97 2.40
N MET A 33 -17.28 5.69 2.05
CA MET A 33 -18.58 5.03 2.16
C MET A 33 -18.79 4.60 3.61
N LEU A 34 -19.86 5.08 4.25
CA LEU A 34 -20.28 4.67 5.59
C LEU A 34 -21.21 3.44 5.49
N GLU A 35 -21.18 2.56 6.49
CA GLU A 35 -22.14 1.46 6.62
C GLU A 35 -23.30 1.91 7.52
N PRO A 36 -24.57 1.78 7.10
CA PRO A 36 -25.07 1.15 5.87
C PRO A 36 -24.88 2.04 4.63
N ILE A 37 -24.61 1.41 3.48
CA ILE A 37 -24.38 2.12 2.22
C ILE A 37 -25.70 2.74 1.75
N SER A 38 -25.76 4.07 1.68
CA SER A 38 -26.90 4.80 1.12
C SER A 38 -27.09 4.46 -0.37
N PRO A 39 -28.32 4.43 -0.90
CA PRO A 39 -28.58 4.08 -2.30
C PRO A 39 -28.10 5.12 -3.30
N ASN A 40 -28.07 6.40 -2.92
CA ASN A 40 -27.68 7.51 -3.78
C ASN A 40 -26.87 8.54 -2.97
N TYR A 41 -25.96 9.25 -3.62
CA TYR A 41 -25.38 10.51 -3.11
C TYR A 41 -25.70 11.65 -4.06
N TYR A 42 -25.64 12.87 -3.55
CA TYR A 42 -25.81 14.07 -4.34
C TYR A 42 -24.51 14.88 -4.38
N ILE A 43 -24.15 15.36 -5.57
CA ILE A 43 -23.11 16.38 -5.74
C ILE A 43 -23.83 17.69 -6.02
N SER A 44 -23.63 18.65 -5.14
CA SER A 44 -24.20 20.00 -5.23
C SER A 44 -23.04 20.96 -5.54
N VAL A 45 -23.13 21.67 -6.67
CA VAL A 45 -22.21 22.74 -7.03
C VAL A 45 -22.96 24.06 -6.88
N ILE A 46 -22.49 24.92 -5.99
CA ILE A 46 -23.18 26.16 -5.61
C ILE A 46 -22.24 27.33 -5.87
N SER A 47 -22.77 28.42 -6.42
CA SER A 47 -22.02 29.67 -6.55
C SER A 47 -22.12 30.52 -5.29
N ASP A 48 -20.97 31.01 -4.81
CA ASP A 48 -20.92 31.91 -3.66
C ASP A 48 -21.44 33.33 -3.97
N CYS A 49 -21.42 33.75 -5.24
CA CYS A 49 -21.73 35.13 -5.64
C CYS A 49 -23.11 35.29 -6.29
N TRP A 50 -23.72 34.21 -6.77
CA TRP A 50 -24.96 34.26 -7.53
C TRP A 50 -26.06 33.46 -6.83
N LEU A 51 -27.17 34.13 -6.52
CA LEU A 51 -28.34 33.48 -5.94
C LEU A 51 -29.00 32.55 -6.96
N HIS A 52 -29.46 31.39 -6.49
CA HIS A 52 -30.08 30.33 -7.30
C HIS A 52 -29.18 29.73 -8.38
N ALA A 53 -27.87 29.99 -8.34
CA ALA A 53 -26.89 29.32 -9.17
C ALA A 53 -26.37 28.07 -8.44
N GLU A 54 -27.24 27.08 -8.30
CA GLU A 54 -26.88 25.75 -7.83
C GLU A 54 -27.19 24.70 -8.88
N THR A 55 -26.43 23.61 -8.89
CA THR A 55 -26.70 22.45 -9.72
C THR A 55 -26.44 21.19 -8.91
N CYS A 56 -27.46 20.35 -8.84
CA CYS A 56 -27.44 19.11 -8.07
C CYS A 56 -27.46 17.91 -9.02
N LEU A 57 -26.46 17.03 -8.89
CA LEU A 57 -26.31 15.82 -9.68
C LEU A 57 -26.45 14.58 -8.78
N PRO A 58 -27.45 13.70 -9.02
CA PRO A 58 -27.57 12.43 -8.31
C PRO A 58 -26.57 11.39 -8.84
N ILE A 59 -25.83 10.77 -7.91
CA ILE A 59 -25.01 9.60 -8.15
C ILE A 59 -25.72 8.39 -7.55
N SER A 60 -26.15 7.46 -8.41
CA SER A 60 -26.81 6.23 -7.96
C SER A 60 -25.83 5.08 -7.80
N PHE A 61 -25.89 4.38 -6.67
CA PHE A 61 -25.10 3.19 -6.38
C PHE A 61 -25.85 1.88 -6.65
N LYS A 62 -27.02 1.93 -7.29
CA LYS A 62 -27.85 0.74 -7.57
C LYS A 62 -27.09 -0.39 -8.28
N TYR A 63 -26.14 -0.04 -9.16
CA TYR A 63 -25.33 -1.00 -9.91
C TYR A 63 -23.86 -1.01 -9.48
N LEU A 64 -23.54 -0.42 -8.31
CA LEU A 64 -22.18 -0.39 -7.79
C LEU A 64 -21.80 -1.76 -7.23
N ILE A 65 -20.81 -2.41 -7.85
CA ILE A 65 -20.22 -3.65 -7.34
C ILE A 65 -19.08 -3.26 -6.39
N LEU A 66 -19.33 -3.33 -5.09
CA LEU A 66 -18.30 -3.10 -4.10
C LEU A 66 -17.26 -4.23 -4.15
N PRO A 67 -15.94 -3.93 -4.21
CA PRO A 67 -14.92 -4.94 -4.05
C PRO A 67 -15.08 -5.69 -2.73
N LYS A 68 -14.72 -6.97 -2.73
CA LYS A 68 -14.70 -7.74 -1.49
C LYS A 68 -13.68 -7.11 -0.54
N LYS A 69 -14.04 -7.02 0.75
CA LYS A 69 -13.10 -6.60 1.80
C LYS A 69 -11.84 -7.47 1.70
N PHE A 70 -10.68 -6.84 1.70
CA PHE A 70 -9.41 -7.57 1.67
C PHE A 70 -9.33 -8.51 2.87
N PRO A 71 -8.81 -9.73 2.68
CA PRO A 71 -8.56 -10.62 3.81
C PRO A 71 -7.59 -9.93 4.77
N LYS A 72 -7.73 -10.21 6.07
CA LYS A 72 -6.82 -9.68 7.07
C LYS A 72 -5.38 -10.08 6.72
N PRO A 73 -4.40 -9.15 6.75
CA PRO A 73 -3.00 -9.49 6.53
C PRO A 73 -2.53 -10.55 7.52
N THR A 74 -1.55 -11.36 7.12
CA THR A 74 -0.95 -12.36 8.00
C THR A 74 -0.32 -11.67 9.21
N PRO A 75 -0.73 -12.03 10.45
CA PRO A 75 -0.15 -11.41 11.63
C PRO A 75 1.33 -11.81 11.77
N LEU A 76 2.12 -10.87 12.28
CA LEU A 76 3.50 -11.14 12.67
C LEU A 76 3.49 -12.05 13.90
N LEU A 77 4.06 -13.24 13.76
CA LEU A 77 4.15 -14.17 14.87
C LEU A 77 5.23 -13.69 15.86
N GLY A 78 4.97 -13.85 17.16
CA GLY A 78 5.90 -13.51 18.25
C GLY A 78 7.09 -14.46 18.36
N LEU A 79 7.70 -14.83 17.23
CA LEU A 79 8.83 -15.74 17.17
C LEU A 79 10.09 -15.07 17.75
N GLN A 80 10.92 -15.88 18.40
CA GLN A 80 12.25 -15.47 18.79
C GLN A 80 13.09 -15.21 17.54
N ALA A 81 13.82 -14.09 17.52
CA ALA A 81 14.72 -13.73 16.43
C ALA A 81 15.72 -14.86 16.16
N LEU A 82 15.84 -15.29 14.90
CA LEU A 82 16.79 -16.32 14.53
C LEU A 82 18.23 -15.78 14.56
N PRO A 83 19.20 -16.52 15.13
CA PRO A 83 20.61 -16.18 15.01
C PRO A 83 21.12 -16.44 13.59
N LEU A 84 22.23 -15.81 13.21
CA LEU A 84 22.88 -16.08 11.92
C LEU A 84 23.27 -17.56 11.73
N SER A 85 23.54 -18.28 12.82
CA SER A 85 23.87 -19.71 12.82
C SER A 85 22.77 -20.61 12.24
N ALA A 86 21.55 -20.08 12.04
CA ALA A 86 20.46 -20.79 11.39
C ALA A 86 20.67 -21.01 9.88
N LEU A 87 21.65 -20.34 9.26
CA LEU A 87 21.98 -20.55 7.84
C LEU A 87 22.73 -21.86 7.60
N HIS A 88 23.39 -22.41 8.61
CA HIS A 88 24.17 -23.65 8.50
C HIS A 88 25.21 -23.64 7.36
N ASN A 89 25.73 -22.46 7.02
CA ASN A 89 26.75 -22.29 6.00
C ASN A 89 27.71 -21.16 6.40
N THR A 90 28.97 -21.54 6.63
CA THR A 90 30.04 -20.67 7.12
C THR A 90 30.38 -19.52 6.16
N GLU A 91 30.22 -19.71 4.85
CA GLU A 91 30.46 -18.67 3.85
C GLU A 91 29.40 -17.57 3.91
N PHE A 92 28.12 -17.95 4.05
CA PHE A 92 27.03 -16.98 4.15
C PHE A 92 27.02 -16.27 5.50
N GLU A 93 27.34 -16.98 6.58
CA GLU A 93 27.50 -16.38 7.90
C GLU A 93 28.60 -15.30 7.89
N ALA A 94 29.74 -15.55 7.22
CA ALA A 94 30.83 -14.57 7.12
C ALA A 94 30.42 -13.27 6.40
N ILE A 95 29.55 -13.35 5.39
CA ILE A 95 29.06 -12.17 4.66
C ILE A 95 28.18 -11.29 5.55
N TYR A 96 27.30 -11.89 6.35
CA TYR A 96 26.34 -11.16 7.19
C TYR A 96 26.86 -10.83 8.60
N ALA A 97 27.94 -11.48 9.05
CA ALA A 97 28.50 -11.32 10.40
C ALA A 97 28.84 -9.86 10.76
N ASN A 98 29.22 -9.04 9.77
CA ASN A 98 29.58 -7.64 10.00
C ASN A 98 28.37 -6.69 10.07
N THR A 99 27.22 -7.07 9.51
CA THR A 99 26.05 -6.18 9.36
C THR A 99 24.88 -6.55 10.27
N ILE A 100 24.69 -7.84 10.56
CA ILE A 100 23.50 -8.32 11.27
C ILE A 100 23.91 -9.40 12.27
N ARG A 101 23.45 -9.33 13.52
CA ARG A 101 23.70 -10.39 14.52
C ARG A 101 22.53 -11.36 14.65
N MET A 102 21.31 -10.86 14.47
CA MET A 102 20.06 -11.61 14.54
C MET A 102 19.13 -11.14 13.43
N PHE A 103 18.30 -12.04 12.91
CA PHE A 103 17.26 -11.71 11.94
C PHE A 103 16.13 -10.93 12.59
N ASN A 104 15.52 -10.02 11.83
CA ASN A 104 14.30 -9.35 12.26
C ASN A 104 13.14 -10.36 12.39
N LYS A 105 12.08 -10.02 13.12
CA LYS A 105 10.88 -10.88 13.30
C LYS A 105 10.25 -11.25 11.95
N ILE A 106 10.18 -10.29 11.01
CA ILE A 106 9.66 -10.53 9.65
C ILE A 106 10.57 -11.51 8.89
N GLN A 107 11.88 -11.27 8.92
CA GLN A 107 12.87 -12.15 8.28
C GLN A 107 12.82 -13.55 8.88
N THR A 108 12.68 -13.66 10.20
CA THR A 108 12.55 -14.92 10.93
C THR A 108 11.31 -15.70 10.51
N GLN A 109 10.16 -15.04 10.41
CA GLN A 109 8.91 -15.68 9.99
C GLN A 109 8.95 -16.18 8.53
N VAL A 110 9.68 -15.47 7.66
CA VAL A 110 9.77 -15.80 6.23
C VAL A 110 10.97 -16.73 5.92
N PHE A 111 11.90 -16.90 6.87
CA PHE A 111 13.14 -17.67 6.69
C PHE A 111 12.89 -19.12 6.27
N GLN A 112 12.01 -19.84 6.96
CA GLN A 112 11.72 -21.24 6.66
C GLN A 112 11.16 -21.41 5.24
N ALA A 113 10.27 -20.50 4.81
CA ALA A 113 9.68 -20.56 3.48
C ALA A 113 10.69 -20.21 2.37
N LEU A 114 11.64 -19.31 2.62
CA LEU A 114 12.67 -18.93 1.63
C LEU A 114 13.86 -19.88 1.57
N TYR A 115 14.22 -20.47 2.70
CA TYR A 115 15.46 -21.27 2.83
C TYR A 115 15.20 -22.77 2.72
N THR A 116 14.07 -23.25 3.25
CA THR A 116 13.76 -24.68 3.31
C THR A 116 12.88 -25.14 2.15
N ILE A 117 12.02 -24.27 1.61
CA ILE A 117 11.01 -24.60 0.61
C ILE A 117 11.37 -23.94 -0.74
N ASP A 118 11.19 -24.66 -1.86
CA ASP A 118 11.46 -24.16 -3.23
C ASP A 118 10.15 -23.68 -3.91
N GLU A 119 9.29 -23.02 -3.14
CA GLU A 119 8.01 -22.48 -3.61
C GLU A 119 8.06 -20.95 -3.77
N ASN A 120 7.17 -20.41 -4.61
CA ASN A 120 7.09 -18.97 -4.81
C ASN A 120 6.50 -18.29 -3.57
N VAL A 121 7.29 -17.44 -2.91
CA VAL A 121 6.86 -16.72 -1.71
C VAL A 121 6.71 -15.23 -2.02
N LEU A 122 5.55 -14.67 -1.68
CA LEU A 122 5.30 -13.23 -1.69
C LEU A 122 5.53 -12.66 -0.29
N SER A 123 6.57 -11.83 -0.14
CA SER A 123 6.77 -11.03 1.07
C SER A 123 6.52 -9.56 0.77
N ALA A 124 5.50 -8.99 1.40
CA ALA A 124 5.20 -7.58 1.36
C ALA A 124 5.18 -7.05 2.80
N HIS A 125 6.08 -6.11 3.08
CA HIS A 125 6.14 -5.41 4.35
C HIS A 125 6.33 -3.92 4.07
N PRO A 126 5.75 -3.03 4.91
CA PRO A 126 5.98 -1.60 4.76
C PRO A 126 7.48 -1.30 4.95
N PRO A 127 8.00 -0.25 4.30
CA PRO A 127 9.36 0.20 4.56
C PRO A 127 9.49 0.59 6.04
N GLU A 128 10.48 0.03 6.72
CA GLU A 128 10.77 0.39 8.11
C GLU A 128 11.25 1.84 8.17
N ALA A 129 10.51 2.69 8.89
CA ALA A 129 10.84 4.11 9.06
C ALA A 129 12.19 4.25 9.77
N GLY A 130 13.22 4.65 9.01
CA GLY A 130 14.55 4.96 9.57
C GLY A 130 15.76 4.56 8.71
N ARG A 131 15.59 3.73 7.69
CA ARG A 131 16.68 3.38 6.76
C ARG A 131 16.57 4.18 5.47
N ARG A 132 17.51 5.09 5.26
CA ARG A 132 17.54 6.04 4.15
C ARG A 132 18.05 5.35 2.89
N SER A 133 17.18 4.57 2.27
CA SER A 133 17.28 4.25 0.85
C SER A 133 15.91 4.38 0.21
N GLN A 134 15.60 5.63 -0.18
CA GLN A 134 14.60 5.92 -1.20
C GLN A 134 14.85 5.02 -2.42
N GLN A 135 13.99 4.04 -2.67
CA GLN A 135 13.49 3.76 -4.01
C GLN A 135 12.42 2.66 -3.98
N ASN A 136 11.18 3.14 -4.14
CA ASN A 136 9.95 2.41 -4.41
C ASN A 136 9.51 1.47 -3.29
N SER A 137 8.21 1.39 -3.08
CA SER A 137 7.53 0.31 -2.39
C SER A 137 7.98 -1.02 -3.01
N ARG A 138 9.06 -1.62 -2.49
CA ARG A 138 9.63 -2.84 -3.04
C ARG A 138 8.79 -4.01 -2.56
N PHE A 139 7.78 -4.37 -3.34
CA PHE A 139 7.33 -5.75 -3.40
C PHE A 139 8.53 -6.62 -3.77
N CYS A 140 9.09 -7.34 -2.79
CA CYS A 140 10.12 -8.32 -3.07
C CYS A 140 9.41 -9.64 -3.39
N VAL A 141 9.12 -9.85 -4.68
CA VAL A 141 8.72 -11.17 -5.17
C VAL A 141 9.99 -12.00 -5.26
N CYS A 142 10.28 -12.81 -4.23
CA CYS A 142 11.28 -13.85 -4.35
C CYS A 142 10.62 -15.07 -4.98
N GLY A 143 10.72 -15.19 -6.31
CA GLY A 143 10.48 -16.46 -6.97
C GLY A 143 11.59 -17.42 -6.58
N ALA A 144 11.26 -18.44 -5.79
CA ALA A 144 12.20 -19.51 -5.47
C ALA A 144 12.45 -20.33 -6.74
N ARG A 145 13.48 -19.94 -7.48
CA ARG A 145 14.25 -20.88 -8.29
C ARG A 145 15.59 -20.99 -7.62
N LYS A 146 15.76 -21.96 -6.70
CA LYS A 146 17.04 -22.60 -6.27
C LYS A 146 18.37 -21.90 -6.58
N ARG A 147 18.47 -20.60 -6.32
CA ARG A 147 19.65 -19.76 -6.60
C ARG A 147 19.75 -18.63 -5.59
N PHE A 148 19.40 -18.86 -4.33
CA PHE A 148 19.72 -17.88 -3.28
C PHE A 148 21.25 -17.61 -3.26
N ALA A 149 22.06 -18.64 -3.52
CA ALA A 149 23.52 -18.53 -3.67
C ALA A 149 23.97 -17.73 -4.92
N GLN A 150 23.33 -17.88 -6.08
CA GLN A 150 23.68 -17.15 -7.31
C GLN A 150 23.08 -15.74 -7.39
N PHE A 151 21.94 -15.51 -6.73
CA PHE A 151 21.31 -14.20 -6.61
C PHE A 151 22.08 -13.31 -5.62
N ALA A 152 22.69 -13.90 -4.59
CA ALA A 152 23.66 -13.22 -3.74
C ALA A 152 24.86 -12.75 -4.58
N SER A 153 25.60 -13.64 -5.25
CA SER A 153 26.83 -13.26 -5.97
C SER A 153 26.67 -12.12 -7.00
N SER A 154 25.57 -12.09 -7.75
CA SER A 154 25.36 -11.11 -8.84
C SER A 154 24.67 -9.81 -8.43
N ARG A 155 24.02 -9.76 -7.26
CA ARG A 155 23.23 -8.61 -6.79
C ARG A 155 23.43 -8.26 -5.31
N ILE A 156 24.51 -8.74 -4.67
CA ILE A 156 24.90 -8.42 -3.28
C ILE A 156 24.90 -6.90 -2.99
N ARG A 157 25.17 -6.03 -3.98
CA ARG A 157 25.03 -4.56 -3.79
C ARG A 157 23.60 -4.09 -3.48
N LYS A 158 22.55 -4.86 -3.77
CA LYS A 158 21.16 -4.45 -3.54
C LYS A 158 20.54 -5.00 -2.26
N TRP A 159 21.12 -6.05 -1.67
CA TRP A 159 20.67 -6.60 -0.38
C TRP A 159 21.43 -5.96 0.80
N SER A 160 22.72 -5.64 0.63
CA SER A 160 23.48 -4.87 1.62
C SER A 160 23.12 -3.39 1.65
N SER A 161 22.52 -2.85 0.57
CA SER A 161 22.06 -1.47 0.50
C SER A 161 20.64 -1.26 1.06
N CYS A 162 20.15 -2.21 1.87
CA CYS A 162 19.00 -2.03 2.77
C CYS A 162 19.42 -1.44 4.14
N GLU A 163 20.46 -0.60 4.13
CA GLU A 163 20.70 0.46 5.13
C GLU A 163 20.18 1.81 4.60
#